data_AF-X1L417-F1
#
_entry.id   AF-X1L417-F1
#
_cell.length_a   1.000
_cell.length_b   1.000
_cell.length_c   1.000
_cell.angle_alpha   90.00
_cell.angle_beta   90.00
_cell.angle_gamma   90.00
#
_symmetry.space_group_name_H-M   'P 1'
#
loop_
_entity.id
_entity.type
_entity.pdbx_description
1 polymer ?
#
loop_
_entity_poly.entity_id
_entity_poly.type
_entity_poly.pdbx_seq_one_letter_code
_entity_poly.pdbx_strand_id
1 'polypeptide(L)'
;MGLTLSDLARQVRQGFYGEEAQRIQRGRDDIRVMVRYPEAERRSLADVENMRIRLLDGTEIPFRTVAEVKYGRGYSTIRRAERRRVVNVTADVDVAVANAGDINKDLDRNILPDLMREYPGLQYRFAGEERERSESFSSLYVTFPLAMMAIYGLLAV
;
A
#
# COMPACT_ATOMS: atom_id res chain seq x y z
N MET A 1 10.72 36.80 7.79
CA MET A 1 11.13 35.90 6.70
C MET A 1 9.86 35.32 6.09
N GLY A 2 9.35 35.91 5.01
CA GLY A 2 8.04 35.59 4.44
C GLY A 2 7.99 34.27 3.65
N LEU A 3 8.74 33.25 4.07
CA LEU A 3 8.77 31.94 3.42
C LEU A 3 7.89 30.99 4.22
N THR A 4 6.83 30.46 3.62
CA THR A 4 5.99 29.44 4.27
C THR A 4 6.53 28.03 4.01
N LEU A 5 6.17 27.08 4.87
CA LEU A 5 6.49 25.66 4.65
C LEU A 5 5.96 25.17 3.29
N SER A 6 4.77 25.62 2.89
CA SER A 6 4.16 25.28 1.61
C SER A 6 4.97 25.80 0.43
N ASP A 7 5.57 26.98 0.54
CA ASP A 7 6.43 27.54 -0.51
C ASP A 7 7.73 26.75 -0.63
N LEU A 8 8.35 26.40 0.49
CA LEU A 8 9.56 25.58 0.53
C LEU A 8 9.29 24.20 -0.09
N ALA A 9 8.25 23.52 0.38
CA ALA A 9 7.88 22.19 -0.11
C ALA A 9 7.53 22.19 -1.61
N ARG A 10 6.86 23.25 -2.08
CA ARG A 10 6.55 23.43 -3.51
C ARG A 10 7.83 23.55 -4.32
N GLN A 11 8.75 24.45 -3.95
CA GLN A 11 10.01 24.64 -4.68
C GLN A 11 10.86 23.36 -4.73
N VAL A 12 10.98 22.63 -3.60
CA VAL A 12 11.71 21.35 -3.56
C VAL A 12 11.06 20.33 -4.51
N ARG A 13 9.72 20.22 -4.49
CA ARG A 13 9.01 19.32 -5.39
C ARG A 13 9.21 19.71 -6.86
N GLN A 14 9.13 20.99 -7.20
CA GLN A 14 9.35 21.48 -8.57
C GLN A 14 10.77 21.14 -9.07
N GLY A 15 11.80 21.32 -8.24
CA GLY A 15 13.18 21.01 -8.59
C GLY A 15 13.44 19.52 -8.83
N PHE A 16 12.97 18.65 -7.93
CA PHE A 16 13.37 17.24 -7.91
C PHE A 16 12.36 16.27 -8.55
N TYR A 17 11.06 16.48 -8.31
CA TYR A 17 9.99 15.67 -8.91
C TYR A 17 9.58 16.23 -10.28
N GLY A 18 9.46 17.55 -10.35
CA GLY A 18 9.05 18.32 -11.52
C GLY A 18 7.68 18.94 -11.39
N GLU A 19 7.48 20.01 -12.16
CA GLU A 19 6.23 20.73 -12.28
C GLU A 19 5.69 20.66 -13.70
N GLU A 20 4.39 20.46 -13.83
CA GLU A 20 3.70 20.54 -15.12
C GLU A 20 3.57 22.01 -15.50
N ALA A 21 4.44 22.48 -16.39
CA ALA A 21 4.41 23.85 -16.89
C ALA A 21 3.30 24.05 -17.92
N GLN A 22 3.05 23.03 -18.74
CA GLN A 22 2.03 23.07 -19.77
C GLN A 22 1.54 21.67 -20.13
N ARG A 23 0.29 21.58 -20.57
CA ARG A 23 -0.25 20.40 -21.26
C ARG A 23 -0.59 20.76 -22.69
N ILE A 24 -0.14 19.94 -23.63
CA ILE A 24 -0.34 20.15 -25.06
C ILE A 24 -1.03 18.92 -25.62
N GLN A 25 -2.16 19.14 -26.29
CA GLN A 25 -2.84 18.08 -27.02
C GLN A 25 -2.08 17.79 -28.32
N ARG A 26 -1.72 16.53 -28.54
CA ARG A 26 -1.10 16.04 -29.78
C ARG A 26 -1.94 14.89 -30.32
N GLY A 27 -2.80 15.21 -31.29
CA GLY A 27 -3.73 14.25 -31.87
C GLY A 27 -4.79 13.83 -30.86
N ARG A 28 -4.80 12.55 -30.46
CA ARG A 28 -5.71 12.01 -29.44
C ARG A 28 -5.09 11.96 -28.04
N ASP A 29 -3.80 12.27 -27.92
CA ASP A 29 -3.06 12.16 -26.67
C ASP A 29 -2.77 13.54 -26.07
N ASP A 30 -2.72 13.59 -24.73
CA ASP A 30 -2.29 14.76 -23.97
C ASP A 30 -0.84 14.59 -23.51
N ILE A 31 0.05 15.47 -23.96
CA ILE A 31 1.46 15.48 -23.57
C ILE A 31 1.69 16.54 -22.49
N ARG A 32 2.32 16.13 -21.38
CA ARG A 32 2.69 17.03 -20.28
C ARG A 32 4.13 17.51 -20.45
N VAL A 33 4.33 18.82 -20.42
CA VAL A 33 5.64 19.47 -20.41
C VAL A 33 6.04 19.69 -18.95
N MET A 34 7.09 19.00 -18.52
CA MET A 34 7.57 19.03 -17.14
C MET A 34 8.86 19.85 -17.03
N VAL A 35 8.93 20.75 -16.05
CA VAL A 35 10.14 21.51 -15.71
C VAL A 35 10.69 20.98 -14.40
N ARG A 36 12.01 20.73 -14.37
CA ARG A 36 12.76 20.21 -13.21
C ARG A 36 14.27 20.42 -13.42
N TYR A 37 15.06 20.22 -12.37
CA TYR A 37 16.51 20.26 -12.47
C TYR A 37 17.07 19.15 -13.40
N PRO A 38 18.23 19.40 -14.03
CA PRO A 38 18.96 18.38 -14.77
C PRO A 38 19.20 17.15 -13.90
N GLU A 39 19.26 15.98 -14.54
CA GLU A 39 19.40 14.72 -13.79
C GLU A 39 20.67 14.66 -12.92
N ALA A 40 21.76 15.29 -13.37
CA ALA A 40 23.00 15.36 -12.60
C ALA A 40 22.87 16.15 -11.28
N GLU A 41 21.89 17.07 -11.19
CA GLU A 41 21.67 17.97 -10.04
C GLU A 41 20.47 17.53 -9.19
N ARG A 42 20.07 16.26 -9.26
CA ARG A 42 18.94 15.73 -8.46
C ARG A 42 19.09 14.27 -8.03
N ARG A 43 20.33 13.76 -8.02
CA ARG A 43 20.64 12.35 -7.73
C ARG A 43 21.13 12.13 -6.31
N SER A 44 21.59 13.18 -5.64
CA SER A 44 22.21 13.11 -4.33
C SER A 44 21.50 13.99 -3.32
N LEU A 45 21.74 13.72 -2.04
CA LEU A 45 21.28 14.59 -0.97
C LEU A 45 21.97 15.96 -1.03
N ALA A 46 23.25 15.99 -1.40
CA ALA A 46 24.00 17.22 -1.56
C ALA A 46 23.33 18.18 -2.57
N ASP A 47 22.65 17.64 -3.58
CA ASP A 47 21.89 18.45 -4.54
C ASP A 47 20.72 19.18 -3.86
N VAL A 48 20.03 18.53 -2.91
CA VAL A 48 18.96 19.15 -2.12
C VAL A 48 19.52 20.24 -1.22
N GLU A 49 20.66 19.99 -0.59
CA GLU A 49 21.32 20.95 0.31
C GLU A 49 21.87 22.18 -0.43
N ASN A 50 22.35 21.97 -1.67
CA ASN A 50 22.86 23.02 -2.55
C ASN A 50 21.77 23.76 -3.33
N MET A 51 20.51 23.31 -3.23
CA MET A 51 19.37 23.98 -3.85
C MET A 51 19.23 25.42 -3.34
N ARG A 52 18.89 26.33 -4.26
CA ARG A 52 18.53 27.70 -3.92
C ARG A 52 17.03 27.86 -3.82
N ILE A 53 16.58 28.50 -2.75
CA ILE A 53 15.18 28.81 -2.48
C ILE A 53 14.97 30.31 -2.69
N ARG A 54 13.98 30.64 -3.51
CA ARG A 54 13.61 32.02 -3.80
C ARG A 54 12.60 32.54 -2.78
N LEU A 55 12.87 33.72 -2.22
CA LEU A 55 12.00 34.45 -1.31
C LEU A 55 11.01 35.34 -2.10
N LEU A 56 9.98 35.83 -1.41
CA LEU A 56 8.99 36.75 -1.97
C LEU A 56 9.60 38.06 -2.49
N ASP A 57 10.73 38.49 -1.91
CA ASP A 57 11.49 39.67 -2.32
C ASP A 57 12.42 39.42 -3.53
N GLY A 58 12.41 38.19 -4.08
CA GLY A 58 13.26 37.80 -5.20
C GLY A 58 14.67 37.36 -4.81
N THR A 59 15.06 37.48 -3.54
CA THR A 59 16.36 37.02 -3.05
C THR A 59 16.41 35.49 -3.08
N GLU A 60 17.57 34.94 -3.40
CA GLU A 60 17.82 33.49 -3.34
C GLU A 60 18.71 33.16 -2.15
N ILE A 61 18.29 32.19 -1.34
CA ILE A 61 19.08 31.70 -0.21
C ILE A 61 19.31 30.18 -0.32
N PRO A 62 20.43 29.65 0.18
CA PRO A 62 20.65 28.21 0.23
C PRO A 62 19.60 27.48 1.06
N PHE A 63 19.16 26.30 0.62
CA PHE A 63 18.19 25.45 1.33
C PHE A 63 18.62 25.16 2.78
N ARG A 64 19.91 24.87 2.98
CA ARG A 64 20.52 24.62 4.29
C ARG A 64 20.31 25.73 5.34
N THR A 65 19.99 26.95 4.93
CA THR A 65 19.74 28.08 5.84
C THR A 65 18.34 28.05 6.42
N VAL A 66 17.39 27.36 5.77
CA VAL A 66 15.96 27.35 6.14
C VAL A 66 15.45 25.97 6.54
N ALA A 67 16.15 24.89 6.20
CA ALA A 67 15.75 23.54 6.53
C ALA A 67 16.95 22.60 6.65
N GLU A 68 16.77 21.55 7.46
CA GLU A 68 17.71 20.45 7.63
C GLU A 68 17.15 19.22 6.90
N VAL A 69 18.00 18.51 6.17
CA VAL A 69 17.62 17.24 5.53
C VAL A 69 18.18 16.07 6.32
N LYS A 70 17.35 15.07 6.59
CA LYS A 70 17.76 13.83 7.26
C LYS A 70 17.38 12.63 6.42
N TYR A 71 18.29 11.68 6.33
CA TYR A 71 17.98 10.37 5.80
C TYR A 71 17.03 9.64 6.75
N GLY A 72 15.93 9.14 6.21
CA GLY A 72 14.94 8.35 6.93
C GLY A 72 14.48 7.18 6.08
N ARG A 73 14.09 6.08 6.73
CA ARG A 73 13.40 4.98 6.06
C ARG A 73 11.91 5.32 5.99
N GLY A 74 11.44 5.66 4.79
CA GLY A 74 10.02 5.79 4.49
C GLY A 74 9.38 4.43 4.17
N TYR A 75 8.08 4.29 4.43
CA TYR A 75 7.33 3.14 3.91
C TYR A 75 7.28 3.22 2.39
N SER A 76 7.80 2.20 1.69
CA SER A 76 7.82 2.14 0.22
C SER A 76 6.41 2.09 -0.38
N THR A 77 5.46 1.47 0.31
CA THR A 77 4.05 1.41 -0.06
C THR A 77 3.21 1.20 1.19
N ILE A 78 2.18 2.03 1.39
CA ILE A 78 1.20 1.83 2.47
C ILE A 78 -0.01 1.11 1.87
N ARG A 79 -0.13 -0.20 2.12
CA ARG A 79 -1.35 -0.95 1.77
C ARG A 79 -2.38 -0.79 2.89
N ARG A 80 -3.62 -0.55 2.49
CA ARG A 80 -4.76 -0.42 3.41
C ARG A 80 -5.91 -1.30 2.94
N ALA A 81 -6.52 -1.99 3.88
CA ALA A 81 -7.82 -2.63 3.71
C ALA A 81 -8.73 -2.17 4.85
N GLU A 82 -9.98 -1.82 4.56
CA GLU A 82 -10.95 -1.34 5.57
C GLU A 82 -10.41 -0.21 6.47
N ARG A 83 -9.70 0.76 5.88
CA ARG A 83 -9.02 1.89 6.58
C ARG A 83 -7.89 1.49 7.54
N ARG A 84 -7.60 0.20 7.71
CA ARG A 84 -6.49 -0.31 8.53
C ARG A 84 -5.26 -0.59 7.67
N ARG A 85 -4.08 -0.39 8.23
CA ARG A 85 -2.81 -0.76 7.59
C ARG A 85 -2.73 -2.29 7.56
N VAL A 86 -2.38 -2.84 6.39
CA VAL A 86 -2.27 -4.29 6.22
C VAL A 86 -0.94 -4.65 5.59
N VAL A 87 -0.43 -5.81 5.97
CA VAL A 87 0.70 -6.47 5.33
C VAL A 87 0.17 -7.74 4.69
N ASN A 88 0.35 -7.87 3.37
CA ASN A 88 -0.07 -9.06 2.65
C ASN A 88 1.08 -10.07 2.72
N VAL A 89 0.80 -11.23 3.29
CA VAL A 89 1.70 -12.39 3.27
C VAL A 89 1.09 -13.38 2.28
N THR A 90 1.88 -13.75 1.28
CA THR A 90 1.48 -14.71 0.25
C THR A 90 2.42 -15.91 0.33
N ALA A 91 1.86 -17.10 0.21
CA ALA A 91 2.60 -18.35 0.16
C ALA A 91 1.92 -19.27 -0.84
N ASP A 92 2.72 -19.99 -1.60
CA ASP A 92 2.24 -21.02 -2.52
C ASP A 92 2.54 -22.39 -1.93
N VAL A 93 1.57 -23.30 -2.00
CA VAL A 93 1.69 -24.67 -1.49
C VAL A 93 1.83 -25.63 -2.66
N ASP A 94 2.85 -26.48 -2.63
CA ASP A 94 2.96 -27.61 -3.56
C ASP A 94 1.99 -28.72 -3.13
N VAL A 95 0.91 -28.86 -3.91
CA VAL A 95 -0.17 -29.84 -3.68
C VAL A 95 0.29 -31.29 -3.80
N ALA A 96 1.44 -31.57 -4.41
CA ALA A 96 2.01 -32.92 -4.45
C ALA A 96 2.64 -33.34 -3.12
N VAL A 97 2.99 -32.37 -2.26
CA VAL A 97 3.74 -32.61 -1.02
C VAL A 97 2.89 -32.28 0.22
N ALA A 98 2.01 -31.28 0.15
CA ALA A 98 1.21 -30.86 1.30
C ALA A 98 -0.18 -30.33 0.92
N ASN A 99 -1.11 -30.47 1.86
CA ASN A 99 -2.47 -29.97 1.70
C ASN A 99 -2.60 -28.56 2.30
N ALA A 100 -2.95 -27.58 1.47
CA ALA A 100 -3.14 -26.19 1.90
C ALA A 100 -4.18 -26.03 3.02
N GLY A 101 -5.25 -26.85 3.02
CA GLY A 101 -6.28 -26.81 4.05
C GLY A 101 -5.77 -27.25 5.43
N ASP A 102 -4.88 -28.24 5.49
CA ASP A 102 -4.31 -28.71 6.76
C ASP A 102 -3.26 -27.72 7.28
N ILE A 103 -2.46 -27.13 6.39
CA ILE A 103 -1.52 -26.05 6.73
C ILE A 103 -2.28 -24.84 7.28
N ASN A 104 -3.37 -24.41 6.63
CA ASN A 104 -4.17 -23.29 7.10
C ASN A 104 -4.80 -23.55 8.48
N LYS A 105 -5.27 -24.78 8.73
CA LYS A 105 -5.78 -25.18 10.05
C LYS A 105 -4.68 -25.18 11.13
N ASP A 106 -3.48 -25.63 10.79
CA ASP A 106 -2.34 -25.60 11.71
C ASP A 106 -1.92 -24.15 12.05
N LEU A 107 -1.85 -23.29 11.03
CA LEU A 107 -1.63 -21.85 11.18
C LEU A 107 -2.67 -21.22 12.12
N ASP A 108 -3.95 -21.49 11.90
CA ASP A 108 -5.06 -20.94 12.68
C ASP A 108 -5.06 -21.42 14.15
N ARG A 109 -4.66 -22.68 14.40
CA ARG A 109 -4.70 -23.28 15.73
C ARG A 109 -3.45 -23.02 16.56
N ASN A 110 -2.28 -23.07 15.94
CA ASN A 110 -1.01 -23.14 16.65
C ASN A 110 -0.22 -21.84 16.49
N ILE A 111 -0.08 -21.31 15.29
CA ILE A 111 0.86 -20.21 15.01
C ILE A 111 0.23 -18.83 15.24
N LEU A 112 -0.94 -18.58 14.65
CA LEU A 112 -1.59 -17.26 14.68
C LEU A 112 -2.04 -16.84 16.08
N PRO A 113 -2.55 -17.73 16.95
CA PRO A 113 -2.90 -17.36 18.33
C PRO A 113 -1.69 -16.98 19.19
N ASP A 114 -0.54 -17.65 19.02
CA ASP A 114 0.72 -17.28 19.67
C ASP A 114 1.16 -15.87 19.22
N LEU A 115 1.11 -15.61 17.92
CA LEU A 115 1.50 -14.33 17.34
C LEU A 115 0.61 -13.17 17.82
N MET A 116 -0.70 -13.42 17.97
CA MET A 116 -1.64 -12.43 18.53
C MET A 116 -1.40 -12.14 20.01
N ARG A 117 -0.89 -13.12 20.78
CA ARG A 117 -0.50 -12.92 22.18
C ARG A 117 0.77 -12.08 22.31
N GLU A 118 1.74 -12.29 21.41
CA GLU A 118 2.99 -11.53 21.40
C GLU A 118 2.78 -10.06 20.96
N TYR A 119 1.87 -9.81 20.02
CA TYR A 119 1.61 -8.49 19.46
C TYR A 119 0.18 -8.01 19.71
N PRO A 120 -0.11 -7.38 20.87
CA PRO A 120 -1.45 -6.89 21.19
C PRO A 120 -1.88 -5.80 20.19
N GLY A 121 -2.93 -6.10 19.41
CA GLY A 121 -3.43 -5.25 18.33
C GLY A 121 -3.26 -5.84 16.93
N LEU A 122 -2.53 -6.96 16.80
CA LEU A 122 -2.47 -7.73 15.56
C LEU A 122 -3.84 -8.38 15.29
N GLN A 123 -4.33 -8.20 14.07
CA GLN A 123 -5.48 -8.94 13.55
C GLN A 123 -5.06 -9.59 12.24
N TYR A 124 -5.41 -10.86 12.08
CA TYR A 124 -5.23 -11.57 10.83
C TYR A 124 -6.59 -11.85 10.19
N ARG A 125 -6.59 -12.03 8.87
CA ARG A 125 -7.71 -12.58 8.12
C ARG A 125 -7.16 -13.40 6.98
N PHE A 126 -7.67 -14.61 6.80
CA PHE A 126 -7.44 -15.37 5.60
C PHE A 126 -8.17 -14.71 4.42
N ALA A 127 -7.51 -14.67 3.27
CA ALA A 127 -8.00 -14.08 2.04
C ALA A 127 -7.69 -15.00 0.85
N GLY A 128 -8.33 -14.76 -0.29
CA GLY A 128 -8.18 -15.60 -1.48
C GLY A 128 -8.94 -16.92 -1.35
N GLU A 129 -8.34 -18.00 -1.85
CA GLU A 129 -8.99 -19.31 -2.00
C GLU A 129 -9.55 -19.85 -0.69
N GLU A 130 -8.86 -19.68 0.44
CA GLU A 130 -9.34 -20.18 1.73
C GLU A 130 -10.62 -19.47 2.19
N ARG A 131 -10.75 -18.18 1.90
CA ARG A 131 -11.98 -17.42 2.20
C ARG A 131 -13.15 -17.93 1.36
N GLU A 132 -12.94 -18.07 0.05
CA GLU A 132 -13.97 -18.56 -0.88
C GLU A 132 -14.41 -20.00 -0.52
N ARG A 133 -13.45 -20.83 -0.13
CA ARG A 133 -13.68 -22.19 0.38
C ARG A 133 -14.53 -22.16 1.65
N SER A 134 -14.16 -21.36 2.65
CA SER A 134 -14.91 -21.23 3.90
C SER A 134 -16.34 -20.72 3.68
N GLU A 135 -16.54 -19.72 2.81
CA GLU A 135 -17.86 -19.20 2.47
C GLU A 135 -18.73 -20.28 1.80
N SER A 136 -18.15 -21.02 0.85
CA SER A 136 -18.81 -22.15 0.18
C SER A 136 -19.22 -23.25 1.16
N PHE A 137 -18.31 -23.70 2.03
CA PHE A 137 -18.62 -24.70 3.06
C PHE A 137 -19.71 -24.22 4.03
N SER A 138 -19.68 -22.96 4.45
CA SER A 138 -20.70 -22.42 5.36
C SER A 138 -22.11 -22.49 4.75
N SER A 139 -22.23 -22.20 3.45
CA SER A 139 -23.50 -22.30 2.73
C SER A 139 -23.98 -23.75 2.58
N LEU A 140 -23.06 -24.69 2.36
CA LEU A 140 -23.35 -26.11 2.28
C LEU A 140 -23.85 -26.67 3.61
N TYR A 141 -23.21 -26.31 4.74
CA TYR A 141 -23.64 -26.77 6.06
C TYR A 141 -25.08 -26.35 6.42
N VAL A 142 -25.51 -25.18 5.96
CA VAL A 142 -26.89 -24.71 6.17
C VAL A 142 -27.87 -25.40 5.21
N THR A 143 -27.48 -25.58 3.95
CA THR A 143 -28.37 -26.10 2.90
C THR A 143 -28.51 -27.62 2.94
N PHE A 144 -27.48 -28.34 3.37
CA PHE A 144 -27.44 -29.80 3.43
C PHE A 144 -28.57 -30.43 4.28
N PRO A 145 -28.80 -30.03 5.55
CA PRO A 145 -29.89 -30.60 6.33
C PRO A 145 -31.27 -30.24 5.77
N LEU A 146 -31.44 -29.06 5.17
CA LEU A 146 -32.68 -28.65 4.50
C LEU A 146 -32.98 -29.57 3.30
N ALA A 147 -31.97 -29.87 2.48
CA ALA A 147 -32.08 -30.81 1.38
C ALA A 147 -32.35 -32.24 1.87
N MET A 148 -31.68 -32.69 2.93
CA MET A 148 -31.93 -34.00 3.53
C MET A 148 -33.37 -34.14 4.04
N MET A 149 -33.93 -33.10 4.69
CA MET A 149 -35.32 -33.10 5.11
C MET A 149 -36.29 -33.16 3.92
N ALA A 150 -36.00 -32.44 2.84
CA ALA A 150 -36.83 -32.46 1.62
C ALA A 150 -36.82 -33.86 0.96
N ILE A 151 -35.65 -34.49 0.85
CA ILE A 151 -35.51 -35.85 0.32
C ILE A 151 -36.26 -36.85 1.20
N TYR A 152 -36.08 -36.77 2.53
CA TYR A 152 -36.80 -37.62 3.46
C TYR A 152 -38.32 -37.47 3.32
N GLY A 153 -38.82 -36.23 3.21
CA GLY A 153 -40.24 -35.94 3.00
C GLY A 153 -40.80 -36.53 1.69
N LEU A 154 -40.00 -36.55 0.61
CA LEU A 154 -40.39 -37.18 -0.66
C LEU A 154 -40.40 -38.71 -0.59
N LEU A 155 -39.56 -39.31 0.25
CA LEU A 155 -39.42 -40.78 0.38
C LEU A 155 -40.39 -41.37 1.40
N ALA A 156 -40.86 -40.56 2.36
CA ALA A 156 -41.81 -40.95 3.40
C ALA A 156 -43.28 -40.95 2.94
N VAL A 157 -43.56 -40.51 1.71
CA VAL A 157 -44.88 -40.55 1.04
C VAL A 157 -44.88 -41.67 0.01
#